data_AF-A0A4R0ZTU8-F1
#
_entry.id   AF-A0A4R0ZTU8-F1
#
_cell.length_a   1.000
_cell.length_b   1.000
_cell.length_c   1.000
_cell.angle_alpha   90.00
_cell.angle_beta   90.00
_cell.angle_gamma   90.00
#
_symmetry.space_group_name_H-M   'P 1'
#
loop_
_entity.id
_entity.type
_entity.pdbx_description
1 polymer ?
#
loop_
_entity_poly.entity_id
_entity_poly.type
_entity_poly.pdbx_seq_one_letter_code
_entity_poly.pdbx_strand_id
1 'polypeptide(L)' 'MTVEFVVGDIVKSTREGWVAEVTAVLTNTVIGDVSIMEEFQQLGLEFEKQVLLKKDLELIERAS' A
#
# COMPACT_ATOMS: atom_id res chain seq x y z
N MET A 1 12.49 -10.84 -10.64
CA MET A 1 12.94 -10.38 -9.31
C MET A 1 11.69 -10.10 -8.51
N THR A 2 11.50 -10.75 -7.36
CA THR A 2 10.40 -10.43 -6.45
C THR A 2 10.77 -9.14 -5.74
N VAL A 3 9.97 -8.08 -5.90
CA VAL A 3 10.18 -6.84 -5.13
C VAL A 3 9.85 -7.15 -3.68
N GLU A 4 10.84 -7.04 -2.81
CA GLU A 4 10.65 -7.17 -1.37
C GLU A 4 10.22 -5.80 -0.83
N PHE A 5 9.06 -5.77 -0.16
CA PHE A 5 8.49 -4.58 0.45
C PHE A 5 8.87 -4.55 1.93
N VAL A 6 9.11 -3.35 2.46
CA VAL A 6 9.41 -3.11 3.87
C VAL A 6 8.43 -2.10 4.47
N VAL A 7 8.38 -2.04 5.80
CA VAL A 7 7.59 -1.02 6.51
C VAL A 7 8.14 0.37 6.19
N GLY A 8 7.24 1.32 5.92
CA GLY A 8 7.55 2.68 5.48
C GLY A 8 7.61 2.85 3.95
N ASP A 9 7.56 1.77 3.17
CA ASP A 9 7.51 1.88 1.71
C ASP A 9 6.20 2.54 1.26
N ILE A 10 6.27 3.42 0.27
CA ILE A 10 5.09 3.95 -0.42
C ILE A 10 4.84 3.08 -1.65
N VAL A 11 3.66 2.46 -1.69
CA VAL A 11 3.27 1.54 -2.75
C VAL A 11 2.00 2.01 -3.42
N LYS A 12 1.84 1.68 -4.70
CA LYS A 12 0.62 1.91 -5.46
C LYS A 12 -0.02 0.58 -5.83
N SER A 13 -1.33 0.46 -5.61
CA SER A 13 -2.10 -0.65 -6.13
C SER A 13 -2.22 -0.52 -7.65
N THR A 14 -1.71 -1.50 -8.39
CA THR A 14 -1.86 -1.54 -9.86
C THR A 14 -3.29 -1.88 -10.27
N ARG A 15 -4.09 -2.44 -9.35
CA ARG A 15 -5.49 -2.81 -9.56
C ARG A 15 -6.44 -1.66 -9.26
N GLU A 16 -6.32 -1.04 -8.09
CA GLU A 16 -7.27 -0.03 -7.60
C GLU A 16 -6.77 1.41 -7.85
N GLY A 17 -5.47 1.58 -8.12
CA GLY A 17 -4.85 2.87 -8.43
C GLY A 17 -4.49 3.74 -7.22
N TRP A 18 -4.87 3.35 -6.00
CA TRP A 18 -4.58 4.09 -4.76
C TRP A 18 -3.15 3.89 -4.28
N VAL A 19 -2.66 4.86 -3.51
CA VAL A 19 -1.33 4.87 -2.91
C VAL A 19 -1.46 4.62 -1.40
N ALA A 20 -0.56 3.81 -0.85
CA ALA A 20 -0.56 3.45 0.55
C ALA A 20 0.85 3.38 1.13
N GLU A 21 1.00 3.71 2.41
CA GLU A 21 2.23 3.47 3.18
C GLU A 21 2.19 2.07 3.80
N VAL A 22 3.23 1.27 3.59
CA VAL A 22 3.32 -0.08 4.16
C VAL A 22 3.54 0.01 5.68
N THR A 23 2.58 -0.46 6.45
CA THR A 23 2.65 -0.49 7.93
C THR A 23 2.94 -1.88 8.50
N ALA A 24 2.74 -2.94 7.72
CA ALA A 24 3.15 -4.30 8.06
C ALA A 24 3.39 -5.15 6.80
N VAL A 25 4.35 -6.08 6.88
CA VAL A 25 4.68 -7.00 5.79
C VAL A 25 4.34 -8.42 6.21
N LEU A 26 3.53 -9.10 5.41
CA LEU A 26 3.15 -10.50 5.58
C LEU A 26 3.78 -11.34 4.47
N THR A 27 3.51 -12.65 4.43
CA THR A 27 4.10 -13.55 3.42
C THR A 27 3.79 -13.08 1.99
N ASN A 28 2.50 -12.93 1.65
CA ASN A 28 2.04 -12.62 0.28
C ASN A 28 1.37 -11.25 0.15
N THR A 29 1.19 -10.57 1.28
CA THR A 29 0.47 -9.29 1.38
C THR A 29 1.28 -8.29 2.17
N VAL A 30 0.84 -7.04 2.12
CA VAL A 30 1.21 -5.98 3.05
C VAL A 30 -0.06 -5.36 3.61
N ILE A 31 0.07 -4.70 4.77
CA ILE A 31 -0.96 -3.79 5.26
C ILE A 31 -0.54 -2.39 4.84
N GLY A 32 -1.32 -1.75 3.98
CA GLY A 32 -1.10 -0.40 3.50
C GLY A 32 -2.03 0.59 4.19
N ASP A 33 -1.52 1.74 4.62
CA ASP A 33 -2.32 2.85 5.12
C ASP A 33 -2.59 3.84 3.99
N VAL A 34 -3.85 3.98 3.58
CA VAL A 34 -4.24 4.88 2.48
C VAL A 34 -4.49 6.31 2.97
N SER A 35 -4.43 6.58 4.27
CA SER A 35 -4.67 7.91 4.83
C SER A 35 -3.61 8.95 4.41
N ILE A 36 -2.53 8.50 3.77
CA ILE A 36 -1.50 9.36 3.17
C ILE A 36 -2.00 10.12 1.93
N MET A 37 -3.08 9.65 1.31
CA MET A 37 -3.71 10.36 0.18
C MET A 37 -4.55 11.52 0.71
N GLU A 38 -4.35 12.71 0.14
CA GLU A 38 -5.29 13.81 0.34
C GLU A 38 -6.69 13.33 -0.06
N GLU A 39 -7.68 13.61 0.79
CA GLU A 39 -9.09 13.26 0.56
C GLU A 39 -9.37 11.74 0.48
N PHE A 40 -8.59 10.87 1.13
CA PHE A 40 -8.83 9.41 1.11
C PHE A 40 -10.27 8.99 1.47
N GLN A 41 -11.00 9.80 2.23
CA GLN A 41 -12.41 9.59 2.55
C GLN A 41 -13.32 9.50 1.30
N GLN A 42 -12.93 10.14 0.19
CA GLN A 42 -13.64 10.07 -1.08
C GLN A 42 -13.47 8.72 -1.80
N LEU A 43 -12.52 7.88 -1.37
CA LEU A 43 -12.33 6.54 -1.92
C LEU A 43 -13.44 5.57 -1.51
N GLY A 44 -14.32 5.95 -0.56
CA GLY A 44 -15.43 5.12 -0.11
C GLY A 44 -15.00 3.86 0.66
N LEU A 45 -13.78 3.87 1.20
CA LEU A 45 -13.23 2.76 1.97
C LEU A 45 -13.75 2.80 3.41
N GLU A 46 -14.10 1.63 3.94
CA GLU A 46 -14.57 1.48 5.33
C GLU A 46 -13.43 1.69 6.34
N PHE A 47 -12.18 1.43 5.94
CA PHE A 47 -11.01 1.50 6.79
C PHE A 47 -9.85 2.23 6.10
N GLU A 48 -9.02 2.92 6.87
CA GLU A 48 -7.77 3.53 6.38
C GLU A 48 -6.71 2.48 6.04
N LYS A 49 -6.70 1.36 6.78
CA LYS A 49 -5.75 0.27 6.58
C LYS A 49 -6.35 -0.80 5.67
N GLN A 50 -5.63 -1.10 4.61
CA GLN A 50 -6.04 -2.03 3.56
C GLN A 50 -5.06 -3.20 3.47
N VAL A 51 -5.59 -4.40 3.21
CA VAL A 51 -4.77 -5.59 2.92
C VAL A 51 -4.49 -5.62 1.42
N LEU A 52 -3.23 -5.51 1.03
CA LEU A 52 -2.80 -5.39 -0.36
C LEU A 52 -1.95 -6.60 -0.77
N LEU A 53 -2.25 -7.20 -1.92
CA LEU A 53 -1.50 -8.33 -2.46
C LEU A 53 -0.19 -7.85 -3.10
N LYS A 54 0.95 -8.43 -2.72
CA LYS A 54 2.27 -8.02 -3.23
C LYS A 54 2.40 -8.07 -4.76
N LYS A 55 1.69 -9.00 -5.40
CA LYS A 55 1.68 -9.13 -6.87
C LYS A 55 0.97 -7.99 -7.59
N ASP A 56 0.13 -7.23 -6.87
CA ASP A 56 -0.70 -6.15 -7.40
C ASP A 56 -0.17 -4.78 -6.92
N LEU A 57 1.11 -4.71 -6.53
CA LEU A 57 1.75 -3.52 -6.00
C LEU A 57 2.94 -3.09 -6.85
N GLU A 58 3.05 -1.78 -7.02
CA GLU A 58 4.21 -1.09 -7.57
C GLU A 58 4.85 -0.26 -6.46
N LEU A 59 6.18 -0.34 -6.31
CA LEU A 59 6.92 0.50 -5.36
C LEU A 59 7.09 1.91 -5.95
N ILE A 60 6.64 2.92 -5.21
CA ILE A 60 6.76 4.33 -5.58
C ILE A 60 7.95 4.97 -4.86
N GLU A 61 8.04 4.74 -3.55
CA GLU A 61 9.11 5.28 -2.70
C GLU A 61 9.57 4.24 -1.70
N ARG A 62 10.88 4.17 -1.46
CA ARG A 62 11.50 3.23 -0.53
C ARG A 62 11.70 3.90 0.82
N ALA A 63 11.37 3.20 1.92
CA ALA A 63 11.74 3.63 3.25
C ALA A 63 13.25 3.88 3.35
N SER A 64 13.65 5.06 3.82
CA SER A 64 15.06 5.45 4.01
C SER A 64 15.62 4.97 5.35
#